data_AF-D9XN69-F1
#
_entry.id   AF-D9XN69-F1
#
_cell.length_a   1.000
_cell.length_b   1.000
_cell.length_c   1.000
_cell.angle_alpha   90.00
_cell.angle_beta   90.00
_cell.angle_gamma   90.00
#
_symmetry.space_group_name_H-M   'P 1'
#
loop_
_entity.id
_entity.type
_entity.pdbx_description
1 polymer ?
#
loop_
_entity_poly.entity_id
_entity_poly.type
_entity_poly.pdbx_seq_one_letter_code
_entity_poly.pdbx_strand_id
1 'polypeptide(L)'
;MEVTSGAGVHGLPGTSSGRIVGNGGGSAERPVVRPGVPVPPLLRRQGGLVMPQPWMPQALKADLGDHAPCDPEFPPRAIAHITADRKATAEAPLDLVPFTNLKGFFTGGGKGQAPHILWDPFTGAFAQFFPATSRSKALADVAGGTRTNRAGRVVIQIEALFFPHCRVNGKVFATLVDTPCAGWADLHAWISSWDVPDVWPMGRPTSLTRMTCPADKWRSQGGWYAHAHVPENDHVDPGSWPEFVPAPTGPSTAAHFEPFPGTSFFEAGRRSPVIAGMHGRLVAEDCDRYTSGDGNDVWGAGDMRSYRAWQQKLGLEGDAADGVPGRFSWDRLKVPDV
;
A
#
# COMPACT_ATOMS: atom_id res chain seq x y z
N MET A 1 39.07 44.48 -18.80
CA MET A 1 38.89 44.49 -17.34
C MET A 1 38.53 43.06 -16.95
N GLU A 2 39.46 42.13 -16.76
CA GLU A 2 40.66 42.18 -15.88
C GLU A 2 40.21 42.58 -14.46
N VAL A 3 40.31 41.76 -13.40
CA VAL A 3 41.52 41.13 -12.83
C VAL A 3 41.11 40.10 -11.74
N THR A 4 41.63 38.85 -11.85
CA THR A 4 42.25 37.91 -10.84
C THR A 4 41.68 37.72 -9.42
N SER A 5 42.00 36.71 -8.60
CA SER A 5 42.59 35.35 -8.60
C SER A 5 42.74 34.99 -7.11
N GLY A 6 42.81 33.71 -6.73
CA GLY A 6 43.27 33.35 -5.39
C GLY A 6 43.10 31.89 -5.00
N ALA A 7 44.03 31.04 -5.42
CA ALA A 7 44.24 29.68 -4.90
C ALA A 7 45.09 29.72 -3.62
N GLY A 8 44.94 28.71 -2.76
CA GLY A 8 45.84 28.45 -1.64
C GLY A 8 45.73 27.00 -1.17
N VAL A 9 46.84 26.26 -1.21
CA VAL A 9 46.99 24.83 -0.94
C VAL A 9 48.02 24.65 0.21
N HIS A 10 47.91 23.51 0.90
CA HIS A 10 48.91 22.79 1.72
C HIS A 10 48.98 23.01 3.24
N GLY A 11 48.99 21.87 3.96
CA GLY A 11 49.44 21.76 5.35
C GLY A 11 49.05 20.46 6.10
N LEU A 12 49.72 19.34 5.81
CA LEU A 12 49.99 18.22 6.74
C LEU A 12 51.53 18.16 6.88
N PRO A 13 52.18 17.55 7.92
CA PRO A 13 51.79 16.31 8.61
C PRO A 13 52.14 16.21 10.12
N GLY A 14 51.85 15.07 10.77
CA GLY A 14 52.38 14.74 12.10
C GLY A 14 51.92 13.37 12.63
N THR A 15 52.83 12.39 12.64
CA THR A 15 52.72 11.04 13.21
C THR A 15 53.23 10.98 14.65
N SER A 16 52.67 10.15 15.54
CA SER A 16 53.49 9.29 16.43
C SER A 16 52.69 8.21 17.18
N SER A 17 53.35 7.07 17.32
CA SER A 17 52.97 5.85 18.00
C SER A 17 52.97 5.97 19.53
N GLY A 18 52.13 5.18 20.19
CA GLY A 18 52.21 4.89 21.62
C GLY A 18 51.86 3.44 21.90
N ARG A 19 52.89 2.59 22.03
CA ARG A 19 52.84 1.18 22.41
C ARG A 19 53.22 1.11 23.90
N ILE A 20 52.38 0.52 24.75
CA ILE A 20 52.77 0.13 26.12
C ILE A 20 52.58 -1.37 26.26
N VAL A 21 53.65 -2.01 26.73
CA VAL A 21 53.78 -3.43 27.07
C VAL A 21 53.82 -3.52 28.60
N GLY A 22 53.19 -4.53 29.20
CA GLY A 22 53.24 -4.74 30.66
C GLY A 22 52.57 -6.03 31.12
N ASN A 23 53.38 -7.07 31.23
CA ASN A 23 53.14 -8.47 31.58
C ASN A 23 52.49 -8.72 32.96
N GLY A 24 51.75 -9.84 33.10
CA GLY A 24 51.37 -10.43 34.39
C GLY A 24 50.71 -11.80 34.22
N GLY A 25 51.49 -12.88 34.41
CA GLY A 25 51.04 -14.26 34.28
C GLY A 25 50.30 -14.79 35.52
N GLY A 26 49.38 -15.73 35.29
CA GLY A 26 48.71 -16.53 36.31
C GLY A 26 47.98 -17.70 35.64
N SER A 27 48.57 -18.89 35.73
CA SER A 27 48.00 -20.17 35.30
C SER A 27 47.12 -20.78 36.39
N ALA A 28 45.96 -21.33 36.00
CA ALA A 28 45.06 -22.30 36.68
C ALA A 28 43.60 -21.92 36.32
N GLU A 29 42.67 -22.73 35.82
CA GLU A 29 42.47 -24.16 35.56
C GLU A 29 41.47 -24.26 34.39
N ARG A 30 41.51 -25.35 33.61
CA ARG A 30 40.48 -25.64 32.59
C ARG A 30 39.35 -26.47 33.23
N PRO A 31 38.07 -26.11 33.09
CA PRO A 31 36.99 -27.02 33.43
C PRO A 31 36.74 -28.00 32.28
N VAL A 32 36.69 -29.28 32.65
CA VAL A 32 36.35 -30.44 31.84
C VAL A 32 34.94 -30.28 31.24
N VAL A 33 34.84 -30.35 29.91
CA VAL A 33 33.56 -30.42 29.19
C VAL A 33 33.05 -31.87 29.23
N ARG A 34 31.89 -32.09 29.87
CA ARG A 34 31.14 -33.35 29.78
C ARG A 34 30.39 -33.41 28.44
N PRO A 35 30.30 -34.56 27.75
CA PRO A 35 29.53 -34.68 26.53
C PRO A 35 28.05 -34.96 26.84
N GLY A 36 27.15 -34.37 26.06
CA GLY A 36 25.81 -34.90 25.81
C GLY A 36 24.66 -34.31 26.63
N VAL A 37 24.09 -33.22 26.13
CA VAL A 37 22.64 -33.00 26.19
C VAL A 37 22.19 -32.70 24.76
N PRO A 38 21.30 -33.50 24.15
CA PRO A 38 20.76 -33.17 22.85
C PRO A 38 19.96 -31.87 22.96
N VAL A 39 20.42 -30.83 22.28
CA VAL A 39 19.63 -29.62 22.06
C VAL A 39 18.41 -30.06 21.23
N PRO A 40 17.16 -29.86 21.70
CA PRO A 40 16.01 -30.18 20.88
C PRO A 40 16.09 -29.35 19.60
N PRO A 41 15.86 -29.93 18.41
CA PRO A 41 15.86 -29.14 17.19
C PRO A 41 14.80 -28.05 17.36
N LEU A 42 15.24 -26.80 17.18
CA LEU A 42 14.33 -25.68 16.92
C LEU A 42 13.30 -26.19 15.92
N LEU A 43 12.04 -26.25 16.33
CA LEU A 43 10.93 -26.51 15.43
C LEU A 43 11.08 -25.51 14.28
N ARG A 44 11.57 -25.97 13.13
CA ARG A 44 11.42 -25.26 11.88
C ARG A 44 9.91 -25.10 11.75
N ARG A 45 9.40 -23.88 11.92
CA ARG A 45 8.10 -23.53 11.36
C ARG A 45 8.18 -23.87 9.88
N GLN A 46 7.55 -24.98 9.48
CA GLN A 46 7.16 -25.20 8.10
C GLN A 46 6.02 -24.23 7.79
N GLY A 47 6.36 -22.94 7.70
CA GLY A 47 5.58 -21.97 6.95
C GLY A 47 6.48 -21.58 5.79
N GLY A 48 6.14 -21.99 4.58
CA GLY A 48 6.78 -21.40 3.40
C GLY A 48 6.70 -19.89 3.51
N LEU A 49 7.76 -19.18 3.14
CA LEU A 49 7.74 -17.72 3.04
C LEU A 49 6.58 -17.39 2.08
N VAL A 50 5.46 -16.88 2.60
CA VAL A 50 4.37 -16.40 1.74
C VAL A 50 4.92 -15.14 1.08
N MET A 51 5.36 -15.29 -0.17
CA MET A 51 5.86 -14.18 -0.95
C MET A 51 4.75 -13.13 -1.08
N PRO A 52 5.04 -11.84 -0.84
CA PRO A 52 4.04 -10.79 -1.00
C PRO A 52 3.56 -10.73 -2.45
N GLN A 53 2.27 -10.48 -2.64
CA GLN A 53 1.66 -10.43 -3.97
C GLN A 53 2.01 -9.11 -4.65
N PRO A 54 2.62 -9.10 -5.86
CA PRO A 54 2.95 -7.87 -6.59
C PRO A 54 1.72 -7.01 -6.89
N TRP A 55 0.55 -7.64 -6.93
CA TRP A 55 -0.74 -6.99 -7.06
C TRP A 55 -1.50 -7.10 -5.73
N MET A 56 -1.99 -5.98 -5.20
CA MET A 56 -2.84 -5.95 -4.02
C MET A 56 -4.13 -6.73 -4.32
N PRO A 57 -4.45 -7.80 -3.56
CA PRO A 57 -5.59 -8.67 -3.85
C PRO A 57 -6.94 -7.94 -3.94
N GLN A 58 -7.11 -6.88 -3.16
CA GLN A 58 -8.32 -6.07 -3.08
C GLN A 58 -8.40 -4.99 -4.19
N ALA A 59 -7.33 -4.76 -4.95
CA ALA A 59 -7.27 -3.71 -5.96
C ALA A 59 -7.77 -4.19 -7.33
N LEU A 60 -8.48 -3.30 -8.03
CA LEU A 60 -8.72 -3.46 -9.45
C LEU A 60 -7.38 -3.38 -10.19
N LYS A 61 -6.98 -4.47 -10.84
CA LYS A 61 -5.78 -4.50 -11.68
C LYS A 61 -6.03 -3.78 -13.00
N ALA A 62 -5.39 -2.64 -13.20
CA ALA A 62 -5.42 -1.81 -14.41
C ALA A 62 -4.01 -1.68 -15.00
N ASP A 63 -3.39 -2.83 -15.31
CA ASP A 63 -1.98 -2.94 -15.70
C ASP A 63 -1.63 -2.11 -16.94
N LEU A 64 -0.66 -1.19 -16.80
CA LEU A 64 -0.21 -0.30 -17.87
C LEU A 64 0.94 -0.86 -18.71
N GLY A 65 1.49 -2.03 -18.37
CA GLY A 65 2.73 -2.53 -18.97
C GLY A 65 3.92 -1.62 -18.71
N ASP A 66 4.92 -1.61 -19.61
CA ASP A 66 6.18 -0.83 -19.45
C ASP A 66 6.81 -1.03 -18.05
N HIS A 67 6.79 -2.27 -17.60
CA HIS A 67 7.38 -2.65 -16.32
C HIS A 67 8.89 -2.56 -16.42
N ALA A 68 9.51 -2.11 -15.33
CA ALA A 68 10.96 -2.17 -15.21
C ALA A 68 11.34 -2.33 -13.76
N PRO A 69 12.43 -3.06 -13.48
CA PRO A 69 12.78 -3.42 -12.12
C PRO A 69 13.10 -2.20 -11.27
N CYS A 70 12.83 -2.34 -9.98
CA CYS A 70 13.45 -1.51 -8.95
C CYS A 70 14.90 -1.96 -8.70
N ASP A 71 15.64 -1.18 -7.92
CA ASP A 71 17.05 -1.38 -7.55
C ASP A 71 17.10 -2.04 -6.16
N PRO A 72 17.16 -3.39 -6.08
CA PRO A 72 16.90 -4.14 -4.84
C PRO A 72 17.99 -4.02 -3.77
N GLU A 73 19.15 -3.45 -4.11
CA GLU A 73 20.21 -3.12 -3.17
C GLU A 73 19.81 -2.00 -2.18
N PHE A 74 18.78 -1.22 -2.51
CA PHE A 74 18.28 -0.16 -1.65
C PHE A 74 17.12 -0.64 -0.76
N PRO A 75 16.93 -0.04 0.43
CA PRO A 75 15.82 -0.39 1.32
C PRO A 75 14.43 -0.22 0.67
N PRO A 76 13.42 -1.01 1.08
CA PRO A 76 12.05 -0.86 0.59
C PRO A 76 11.39 0.43 1.10
N ARG A 77 10.55 1.04 0.26
CA ARG A 77 9.91 2.33 0.58
C ARG A 77 8.51 2.42 0.02
N ALA A 78 7.72 3.28 0.66
CA ALA A 78 6.43 3.75 0.19
C ALA A 78 6.42 5.28 0.09
N ILE A 79 5.84 5.81 -0.98
CA ILE A 79 5.78 7.24 -1.28
C ILE A 79 4.32 7.66 -1.30
N ALA A 80 3.97 8.57 -0.40
CA ALA A 80 2.63 9.07 -0.21
C ALA A 80 2.38 10.31 -1.06
N HIS A 81 1.33 10.23 -1.88
CA HIS A 81 0.83 11.32 -2.71
C HIS A 81 -0.66 11.57 -2.45
N ILE A 82 -1.13 12.76 -2.78
CA ILE A 82 -2.56 13.03 -3.00
C ILE A 82 -2.76 13.46 -4.45
N THR A 83 -3.96 13.23 -4.99
CA THR A 83 -4.28 13.57 -6.37
C THR A 83 -4.19 15.05 -6.67
N ALA A 84 -4.54 15.90 -5.69
CA ALA A 84 -4.50 17.36 -5.82
C ALA A 84 -5.14 17.87 -7.13
N ASP A 85 -6.13 17.13 -7.65
CA ASP A 85 -6.69 17.29 -8.99
C ASP A 85 -7.52 18.57 -9.14
N ARG A 86 -7.85 19.21 -8.01
CA ARG A 86 -8.46 20.53 -7.93
C ARG A 86 -7.81 21.37 -6.83
N LYS A 87 -7.98 22.69 -6.95
CA LYS A 87 -7.58 23.66 -5.92
C LYS A 87 -8.85 24.25 -5.29
N ALA A 88 -9.04 23.99 -4.00
CA ALA A 88 -10.17 24.48 -3.21
C ALA A 88 -9.67 25.16 -1.93
N THR A 89 -10.53 25.95 -1.29
CA THR A 89 -10.28 26.57 0.03
C THR A 89 -11.43 26.28 0.98
N ALA A 90 -11.27 26.62 2.26
CA ALA A 90 -12.35 26.48 3.24
C ALA A 90 -13.60 27.30 2.86
N GLU A 91 -13.40 28.47 2.23
CA GLU A 91 -14.44 29.39 1.79
C GLU A 91 -15.05 28.98 0.43
N ALA A 92 -14.29 28.23 -0.38
CA ALA A 92 -14.68 27.78 -1.70
C ALA A 92 -14.36 26.28 -1.89
N PRO A 93 -15.05 25.37 -1.18
CA PRO A 93 -14.85 23.93 -1.33
C PRO A 93 -15.36 23.46 -2.70
N LEU A 94 -14.71 22.44 -3.26
CA LEU A 94 -15.10 21.83 -4.53
C LEU A 94 -15.46 20.37 -4.34
N ASP A 95 -16.40 19.86 -5.14
CA ASP A 95 -16.75 18.44 -5.09
C ASP A 95 -15.57 17.57 -5.54
N LEU A 96 -15.39 16.44 -4.83
CA LEU A 96 -14.35 15.46 -5.13
C LEU A 96 -14.51 14.93 -6.56
N VAL A 97 -13.39 14.75 -7.26
CA VAL A 97 -13.41 14.08 -8.57
C VAL A 97 -13.69 12.59 -8.37
N PRO A 98 -14.60 11.97 -9.16
CA PRO A 98 -14.88 10.54 -9.03
C PRO A 98 -13.66 9.66 -9.22
N PHE A 99 -13.54 8.60 -8.41
CA PHE A 99 -12.48 7.59 -8.51
C PHE A 99 -12.34 7.01 -9.93
N THR A 100 -13.46 6.76 -10.61
CA THR A 100 -13.49 6.23 -11.98
C THR A 100 -12.83 7.16 -12.98
N ASN A 101 -12.95 8.47 -12.81
CA ASN A 101 -12.31 9.48 -13.67
C ASN A 101 -10.80 9.48 -13.50
N LEU A 102 -10.31 9.43 -12.26
CA LEU A 102 -8.88 9.42 -11.98
C LEU A 102 -8.22 8.10 -12.40
N LYS A 103 -8.90 6.97 -12.20
CA LYS A 103 -8.49 5.70 -12.82
C LYS A 103 -8.40 5.84 -14.34
N GLY A 104 -9.43 6.40 -14.98
CA GLY A 104 -9.48 6.62 -16.43
C GLY A 104 -8.37 7.54 -16.93
N PHE A 105 -8.02 8.56 -16.16
CA PHE A 105 -6.88 9.43 -16.44
C PHE A 105 -5.57 8.65 -16.43
N PHE A 106 -5.29 7.87 -15.37
CA PHE A 106 -4.06 7.08 -15.28
C PHE A 106 -3.97 5.93 -16.29
N THR A 107 -5.09 5.41 -16.79
CA THR A 107 -5.10 4.46 -17.91
C THR A 107 -5.12 5.12 -19.29
N GLY A 108 -5.25 6.44 -19.35
CA GLY A 108 -5.34 7.23 -20.58
C GLY A 108 -4.23 8.27 -20.67
N GLY A 109 -4.61 9.56 -20.71
CA GLY A 109 -3.67 10.67 -20.89
C GLY A 109 -2.62 10.81 -19.78
N GLY A 110 -2.92 10.33 -18.57
CA GLY A 110 -2.06 10.36 -17.39
C GLY A 110 -1.15 9.13 -17.23
N LYS A 111 -1.12 8.19 -18.18
CA LYS A 111 -0.30 6.97 -18.05
C LYS A 111 1.20 7.21 -17.85
N GLY A 112 1.69 8.38 -18.29
CA GLY A 112 3.09 8.80 -18.13
C GLY A 112 3.46 9.22 -16.70
N GLN A 113 2.47 9.36 -15.82
CA GLN A 113 2.61 9.81 -14.43
C GLN A 113 1.84 8.91 -13.45
N ALA A 114 1.48 7.70 -13.88
CA ALA A 114 0.66 6.82 -13.07
C ALA A 114 1.44 6.27 -11.85
N PRO A 115 0.81 6.23 -10.66
CA PRO A 115 1.38 5.67 -9.43
C PRO A 115 1.36 4.14 -9.49
N HIS A 116 1.84 3.45 -8.44
CA HIS A 116 1.56 2.02 -8.31
C HIS A 116 0.07 1.80 -8.07
N ILE A 117 -0.51 2.56 -7.14
CA ILE A 117 -1.88 2.35 -6.68
C ILE A 117 -2.59 3.68 -6.43
N LEU A 118 -3.82 3.79 -6.92
CA LEU A 118 -4.79 4.82 -6.56
C LEU A 118 -5.69 4.27 -5.45
N TRP A 119 -5.84 5.03 -4.37
CA TRP A 119 -6.65 4.70 -3.21
C TRP A 119 -7.75 5.74 -3.02
N ASP A 120 -9.00 5.29 -2.89
CA ASP A 120 -10.12 6.14 -2.46
C ASP A 120 -10.31 6.05 -0.93
N PRO A 121 -9.97 7.10 -0.17
CA PRO A 121 -10.08 7.08 1.28
C PRO A 121 -11.52 7.25 1.80
N PHE A 122 -12.51 7.50 0.92
CA PHE A 122 -13.92 7.59 1.27
C PHE A 122 -14.64 6.25 1.15
N THR A 123 -14.27 5.44 0.15
CA THR A 123 -14.93 4.16 -0.15
C THR A 123 -14.07 2.92 0.12
N GLY A 124 -12.74 3.09 0.25
CA GLY A 124 -11.78 1.98 0.33
C GLY A 124 -11.57 1.26 -1.01
N ALA A 125 -11.92 1.90 -2.13
CA ALA A 125 -11.62 1.38 -3.45
C ALA A 125 -10.12 1.54 -3.79
N PHE A 126 -9.59 0.59 -4.56
CA PHE A 126 -8.20 0.57 -5.01
C PHE A 126 -8.13 0.24 -6.50
N ALA A 127 -7.26 0.94 -7.23
CA ALA A 127 -6.87 0.58 -8.59
C ALA A 127 -5.35 0.57 -8.68
N GLN A 128 -4.77 -0.52 -9.15
CA GLN A 128 -3.32 -0.68 -9.25
C GLN A 128 -2.89 -0.72 -10.70
N PHE A 129 -1.83 0.00 -11.04
CA PHE A 129 -1.36 0.20 -12.41
C PHE A 129 -0.03 -0.50 -12.73
N PHE A 130 0.80 -0.71 -11.70
CA PHE A 130 2.08 -1.42 -11.81
C PHE A 130 2.24 -2.42 -10.66
N PRO A 131 2.90 -3.57 -10.89
CA PRO A 131 3.25 -4.49 -9.81
C PRO A 131 4.25 -3.81 -8.85
N ALA A 132 4.20 -4.16 -7.56
CA ALA A 132 5.10 -3.59 -6.54
C ALA A 132 6.60 -3.77 -6.87
N THR A 133 6.93 -4.80 -7.65
CA THR A 133 8.29 -5.13 -8.11
C THR A 133 8.78 -4.31 -9.30
N SER A 134 7.93 -3.45 -9.87
CA SER A 134 8.28 -2.52 -10.94
C SER A 134 8.41 -1.10 -10.40
N ARG A 135 9.19 -0.24 -11.07
CA ARG A 135 9.02 1.21 -10.94
C ARG A 135 7.59 1.59 -11.34
N SER A 136 7.07 2.68 -10.78
CA SER A 136 5.96 3.43 -11.38
C SER A 136 6.43 4.84 -11.79
N LYS A 137 5.51 5.72 -12.16
CA LYS A 137 5.83 6.94 -12.91
C LYS A 137 5.39 8.24 -12.21
N ALA A 138 4.89 8.17 -10.98
CA ALA A 138 4.43 9.35 -10.24
C ALA A 138 5.58 10.22 -9.67
N LEU A 139 6.83 9.77 -9.81
CA LEU A 139 8.03 10.53 -9.45
C LEU A 139 8.88 10.88 -10.67
N ALA A 140 9.40 12.10 -10.69
CA ALA A 140 10.43 12.51 -11.63
C ALA A 140 11.73 11.75 -11.33
N ASP A 141 12.24 11.04 -12.33
CA ASP A 141 13.46 10.23 -12.25
C ASP A 141 14.39 10.59 -13.41
N VAL A 142 15.28 11.55 -13.16
CA VAL A 142 16.20 12.08 -14.17
C VAL A 142 17.43 11.19 -14.34
N ALA A 143 17.93 11.08 -15.57
CA ALA A 143 19.13 10.30 -15.85
C ALA A 143 20.33 10.84 -15.05
N GLY A 144 21.06 9.94 -14.36
CA GLY A 144 22.17 10.31 -13.48
C GLY A 144 21.75 10.80 -12.08
N GLY A 145 20.44 10.86 -11.80
CA GLY A 145 19.90 11.30 -10.51
C GLY A 145 19.88 10.21 -9.43
N THR A 146 19.04 10.44 -8.42
CA THR A 146 18.89 9.60 -7.22
C THR A 146 18.01 8.37 -7.40
N ARG A 147 17.56 8.08 -8.63
CA ARG A 147 16.75 6.91 -8.96
C ARG A 147 15.42 6.90 -8.19
N THR A 148 14.78 8.07 -8.08
CA THR A 148 13.67 8.37 -7.15
C THR A 148 12.50 7.38 -7.21
N ASN A 149 12.14 6.89 -8.40
CA ASN A 149 10.99 6.00 -8.60
C ASN A 149 11.32 4.50 -8.49
N ARG A 150 12.57 4.15 -8.17
CA ARG A 150 13.07 2.77 -8.26
C ARG A 150 14.21 2.41 -7.29
N ALA A 151 14.79 3.35 -6.55
CA ALA A 151 15.82 3.11 -5.53
C ALA A 151 15.26 2.43 -4.25
N GLY A 152 14.88 1.16 -4.38
CA GLY A 152 14.42 0.31 -3.28
C GLY A 152 14.07 -1.09 -3.75
N ARG A 153 14.10 -2.10 -2.86
CA ARG A 153 13.50 -3.43 -3.15
C ARG A 153 12.08 -3.32 -3.70
N VAL A 154 11.32 -2.36 -3.16
CA VAL A 154 10.13 -1.76 -3.76
C VAL A 154 10.16 -0.25 -3.51
N VAL A 155 9.51 0.52 -4.38
CA VAL A 155 9.26 1.95 -4.19
C VAL A 155 7.79 2.22 -4.50
N ILE A 156 6.90 1.77 -3.62
CA ILE A 156 5.45 1.79 -3.85
C ILE A 156 4.96 3.25 -3.78
N GLN A 157 4.51 3.81 -4.89
CA GLN A 157 3.94 5.16 -4.98
C GLN A 157 2.41 5.04 -4.86
N ILE A 158 1.85 5.68 -3.84
CA ILE A 158 0.42 5.67 -3.50
C ILE A 158 -0.17 7.03 -3.83
N GLU A 159 -1.19 7.05 -4.67
CA GLU A 159 -2.00 8.24 -4.92
C GLU A 159 -3.30 8.14 -4.12
N ALA A 160 -3.48 8.98 -3.09
CA ALA A 160 -4.76 9.07 -2.39
C ALA A 160 -5.69 10.06 -3.11
N LEU A 161 -6.91 9.63 -3.46
CA LEU A 161 -7.95 10.45 -4.08
C LEU A 161 -8.42 11.53 -3.12
N PHE A 162 -7.76 12.67 -3.17
CA PHE A 162 -7.97 13.77 -2.24
C PHE A 162 -7.33 15.06 -2.77
N PHE A 163 -8.01 16.17 -2.51
CA PHE A 163 -7.41 17.50 -2.51
C PHE A 163 -7.93 18.26 -1.28
N PRO A 164 -7.13 19.16 -0.67
CA PRO A 164 -7.57 19.93 0.48
C PRO A 164 -8.87 20.69 0.21
N HIS A 165 -9.80 20.62 1.16
CA HIS A 165 -11.13 21.23 1.06
C HIS A 165 -12.02 20.63 -0.03
N CYS A 166 -11.81 19.35 -0.38
CA CYS A 166 -12.78 18.61 -1.18
C CYS A 166 -14.09 18.39 -0.40
N ARG A 167 -15.18 18.28 -1.15
CA ARG A 167 -16.54 18.04 -0.65
C ARG A 167 -17.07 16.70 -1.14
N VAL A 168 -17.60 15.91 -0.20
CA VAL A 168 -18.26 14.62 -0.46
C VAL A 168 -19.57 14.60 0.32
N ASN A 169 -20.69 14.35 -0.37
CA ASN A 169 -22.03 14.30 0.24
C ASN A 169 -22.35 15.53 1.12
N GLY A 170 -21.95 16.72 0.67
CA GLY A 170 -22.15 17.98 1.38
C GLY A 170 -21.18 18.26 2.53
N LYS A 171 -20.35 17.29 2.94
CA LYS A 171 -19.31 17.47 3.97
C LYS A 171 -17.98 17.87 3.34
N VAL A 172 -17.32 18.86 3.93
CA VAL A 172 -15.99 19.37 3.51
C VAL A 172 -14.90 18.74 4.37
N PHE A 173 -13.77 18.38 3.74
CA PHE A 173 -12.62 17.74 4.37
C PHE A 173 -11.37 18.59 4.12
N ALA A 174 -10.76 19.14 5.17
CA ALA A 174 -9.61 20.02 5.03
C ALA A 174 -8.33 19.25 4.73
N THR A 175 -8.16 18.10 5.36
CA THR A 175 -6.98 17.23 5.25
C THR A 175 -7.37 15.78 4.94
N LEU A 176 -6.43 14.99 4.41
CA LEU A 176 -6.67 13.58 4.08
C LEU A 176 -7.10 12.78 5.30
N VAL A 177 -6.54 13.08 6.48
CA VAL A 177 -6.86 12.39 7.74
C VAL A 177 -8.24 12.73 8.29
N ASP A 178 -8.91 13.77 7.77
CA ASP A 178 -10.31 14.07 8.12
C ASP A 178 -11.31 13.13 7.41
N THR A 179 -10.85 12.45 6.35
CA THR A 179 -11.65 11.45 5.62
C THR A 179 -11.85 10.19 6.46
N PRO A 180 -12.78 9.29 6.08
CA PRO A 180 -12.92 8.00 6.76
C PRO A 180 -11.65 7.13 6.74
N CYS A 181 -10.68 7.43 5.87
CA CYS A 181 -9.50 6.58 5.63
C CYS A 181 -9.89 5.12 5.35
N ALA A 182 -11.02 4.92 4.67
CA ALA A 182 -11.56 3.60 4.36
C ALA A 182 -10.53 2.79 3.55
N GLY A 183 -10.32 1.52 3.91
CA GLY A 183 -9.32 0.66 3.26
C GLY A 183 -7.86 0.90 3.71
N TRP A 184 -7.57 1.90 4.54
CA TRP A 184 -6.19 2.17 4.99
C TRP A 184 -5.50 0.94 5.57
N ALA A 185 -6.19 0.16 6.41
CA ALA A 185 -5.62 -1.07 6.99
C ALA A 185 -5.22 -2.11 5.94
N ASP A 186 -6.01 -2.27 4.87
CA ASP A 186 -5.70 -3.18 3.78
C ASP A 186 -4.48 -2.71 2.98
N LEU A 187 -4.44 -1.41 2.64
CA LEU A 187 -3.33 -0.80 1.91
C LEU A 187 -2.03 -0.88 2.70
N HIS A 188 -2.09 -0.52 3.99
CA HIS A 188 -0.97 -0.57 4.91
C HIS A 188 -0.46 -2.01 5.05
N ALA A 189 -1.35 -2.99 5.28
CA ALA A 189 -0.95 -4.40 5.37
C ALA A 189 -0.29 -4.92 4.09
N TRP A 190 -0.79 -4.54 2.90
CA TRP A 190 -0.15 -4.91 1.63
C TRP A 190 1.26 -4.31 1.53
N ILE A 191 1.44 -3.04 1.85
CA ILE A 191 2.75 -2.37 1.83
C ILE A 191 3.71 -2.97 2.86
N SER A 192 3.25 -3.23 4.08
CA SER A 192 4.04 -3.89 5.13
C SER A 192 4.47 -5.30 4.72
N SER A 193 3.69 -6.02 3.90
CA SER A 193 4.08 -7.34 3.38
C SER A 193 5.32 -7.30 2.48
N TRP A 194 5.69 -6.12 1.97
CA TRP A 194 6.93 -5.87 1.21
C TRP A 194 8.12 -5.43 2.07
N ASP A 195 8.03 -5.62 3.39
CA ASP A 195 9.02 -5.19 4.38
C ASP A 195 9.26 -3.68 4.41
N VAL A 196 8.33 -2.86 3.92
CA VAL A 196 8.42 -1.39 4.08
C VAL A 196 8.26 -1.05 5.56
N PRO A 197 9.27 -0.46 6.23
CA PRO A 197 9.19 -0.19 7.66
C PRO A 197 8.14 0.88 7.99
N ASP A 198 7.40 0.68 9.08
CA ASP A 198 6.43 1.64 9.62
C ASP A 198 7.12 2.80 10.36
N VAL A 199 7.90 3.56 9.61
CA VAL A 199 8.60 4.75 10.04
C VAL A 199 8.53 5.79 8.95
N TRP A 200 8.48 7.07 9.34
CA TRP A 200 8.72 8.19 8.45
C TRP A 200 10.11 8.76 8.72
N PRO A 201 11.15 8.44 7.92
CA PRO A 201 12.51 8.92 8.17
C PRO A 201 12.68 10.45 8.20
N MET A 202 11.72 11.15 7.60
CA MET A 202 11.62 12.61 7.55
C MET A 202 10.51 13.16 8.45
N GLY A 203 9.85 12.33 9.25
CA GLY A 203 8.64 12.68 10.00
C GLY A 203 7.36 12.51 9.16
N ARG A 204 6.25 12.20 9.84
CA ARG A 204 4.93 12.06 9.19
C ARG A 204 4.51 13.44 8.66
N PRO A 205 4.00 13.55 7.42
CA PRO A 205 3.58 14.84 6.87
C PRO A 205 2.43 15.43 7.70
N THR A 206 2.56 16.72 8.04
CA THR A 206 1.57 17.51 8.80
C THR A 206 1.21 18.83 8.13
N SER A 207 1.87 19.18 7.03
CA SER A 207 1.56 20.36 6.21
C SER A 207 1.99 20.14 4.76
N LEU A 208 1.39 20.91 3.84
CA LEU A 208 1.83 20.98 2.44
C LEU A 208 3.08 21.85 2.36
N THR A 209 4.22 21.30 2.77
CA THR A 209 5.49 22.02 2.84
C THR A 209 6.61 21.16 2.32
N ARG A 210 7.48 21.75 1.49
CA ARG A 210 8.65 21.07 0.95
C ARG A 210 9.67 20.78 2.06
N MET A 211 10.13 19.54 2.15
CA MET A 211 11.21 19.14 3.06
C MET A 211 12.08 18.04 2.44
N THR A 212 13.03 18.44 1.59
CA THR A 212 13.88 17.50 0.83
C THR A 212 14.70 16.58 1.73
N CYS A 213 14.57 15.28 1.49
CA CYS A 213 15.38 14.26 2.14
C CYS A 213 16.85 14.39 1.68
N PRO A 214 17.81 14.44 2.62
CA PRO A 214 19.23 14.33 2.28
C PRO A 214 19.55 13.04 1.52
N ALA A 215 20.47 13.11 0.55
CA ALA A 215 20.75 12.00 -0.36
C ALA A 215 21.29 10.74 0.33
N ASP A 216 22.07 10.89 1.40
CA ASP A 216 22.58 9.80 2.24
C ASP A 216 21.45 9.08 3.00
N LYS A 217 20.50 9.85 3.56
CA LYS A 217 19.29 9.32 4.19
C LYS A 217 18.39 8.61 3.16
N TRP A 218 18.16 9.22 2.00
CA TRP A 218 17.43 8.60 0.90
C TRP A 218 18.10 7.30 0.43
N ARG A 219 19.42 7.21 0.41
CA ARG A 219 20.10 5.95 0.04
C ARG A 219 19.99 4.87 1.11
N SER A 220 19.93 5.22 2.40
CA SER A 220 20.14 4.26 3.49
C SER A 220 18.92 3.89 4.32
N GLN A 221 17.83 4.67 4.31
CA GLN A 221 16.71 4.49 5.25
C GLN A 221 15.39 4.10 4.57
N GLY A 222 14.99 2.83 4.66
CA GLY A 222 13.66 2.40 4.21
C GLY A 222 12.54 3.04 5.03
N GLY A 223 11.33 3.04 4.47
CA GLY A 223 10.13 3.51 5.17
C GLY A 223 9.22 4.36 4.30
N TRP A 224 8.37 5.14 4.94
CA TRP A 224 7.40 6.01 4.30
C TRP A 224 7.97 7.41 4.09
N TYR A 225 7.76 7.96 2.89
CA TYR A 225 8.14 9.31 2.51
C TYR A 225 6.97 10.02 1.86
N ALA A 226 6.83 11.32 2.11
CA ALA A 226 5.93 12.17 1.36
C ALA A 226 6.57 12.46 -0.01
N HIS A 227 5.79 12.76 -1.05
CA HIS A 227 6.37 13.33 -2.28
C HIS A 227 7.20 14.59 -1.95
N ALA A 228 6.74 15.38 -0.98
CA ALA A 228 7.44 16.51 -0.39
C ALA A 228 8.84 16.21 0.19
N HIS A 229 9.21 14.93 0.34
CA HIS A 229 10.53 14.51 0.81
C HIS A 229 11.43 14.01 -0.31
N VAL A 230 10.88 13.62 -1.45
CA VAL A 230 11.64 12.95 -2.50
C VAL A 230 12.67 13.92 -3.09
N PRO A 231 13.96 13.53 -3.20
CA PRO A 231 14.96 14.33 -3.89
C PRO A 231 14.57 14.60 -5.34
N GLU A 232 15.09 15.68 -5.95
CA GLU A 232 14.91 15.97 -7.40
C GLU A 232 13.46 16.23 -7.85
N ASN A 233 12.50 16.22 -6.93
CA ASN A 233 11.09 16.55 -7.15
C ASN A 233 10.78 17.90 -6.47
N ASP A 234 9.75 18.62 -6.92
CA ASP A 234 9.39 19.97 -6.44
C ASP A 234 8.01 20.05 -5.77
N HIS A 235 7.38 18.90 -5.55
CA HIS A 235 6.06 18.79 -4.95
C HIS A 235 6.04 18.94 -3.42
N VAL A 236 4.85 19.12 -2.84
CA VAL A 236 4.62 19.42 -1.41
C VAL A 236 3.57 18.53 -0.73
N ASP A 237 2.97 17.60 -1.44
CA ASP A 237 1.99 16.63 -0.96
C ASP A 237 2.63 15.53 -0.09
N PRO A 238 1.84 14.83 0.77
CA PRO A 238 0.37 14.77 0.87
C PRO A 238 -0.26 15.75 1.86
N GLY A 239 0.54 16.51 2.61
CA GLY A 239 0.06 17.43 3.65
C GLY A 239 -0.41 16.76 4.94
N SER A 240 -0.97 15.55 4.86
CA SER A 240 -1.31 14.71 6.00
C SER A 240 -1.36 13.25 5.54
N TRP A 241 -1.13 12.31 6.45
CA TRP A 241 -1.27 10.88 6.17
C TRP A 241 -1.76 10.12 7.42
N PRO A 242 -2.57 9.06 7.31
CA PRO A 242 -3.01 8.27 8.46
C PRO A 242 -1.85 7.74 9.30
N GLU A 243 -2.08 7.54 10.60
CA GLU A 243 -1.16 6.81 11.46
C GLU A 243 -1.06 5.35 11.01
N PHE A 244 0.10 4.71 11.21
CA PHE A 244 0.25 3.29 10.93
C PHE A 244 -0.73 2.46 11.75
N VAL A 245 -1.26 1.39 11.16
CA VAL A 245 -2.08 0.44 11.89
C VAL A 245 -1.15 -0.39 12.77
N PRO A 246 -1.36 -0.42 14.11
CA PRO A 246 -0.56 -1.26 14.98
C PRO A 246 -0.67 -2.72 14.55
N ALA A 247 0.46 -3.44 14.53
CA ALA A 247 0.43 -4.88 14.35
C ALA A 247 -0.49 -5.49 15.42
N PRO A 248 -1.42 -6.41 15.08
CA PRO A 248 -2.32 -7.00 16.06
C PRO A 248 -1.51 -7.73 17.15
N THR A 249 -1.49 -7.21 18.37
CA THR A 249 -0.94 -7.90 19.53
C THR A 249 -2.01 -8.77 20.16
N GLY A 250 -2.29 -9.93 19.56
CA GLY A 250 -3.19 -10.95 20.12
C GLY A 250 -3.71 -11.95 19.07
N PRO A 251 -4.14 -13.15 19.47
CA PRO A 251 -4.91 -14.02 18.58
C PRO A 251 -6.20 -13.28 18.20
N SER A 252 -6.28 -12.92 16.92
CA SER A 252 -7.41 -12.19 16.35
C SER A 252 -8.70 -12.98 16.55
N THR A 253 -9.67 -12.40 17.26
CA THR A 253 -11.09 -12.77 17.14
C THR A 253 -11.77 -11.84 16.12
N ALA A 254 -11.08 -11.47 15.03
CA ALA A 254 -11.77 -10.90 13.88
C ALA A 254 -12.80 -11.93 13.42
N ALA A 255 -14.04 -11.50 13.24
CA ALA A 255 -15.05 -12.35 12.62
C ALA A 255 -14.47 -12.86 11.29
N HIS A 256 -14.23 -14.16 11.21
CA HIS A 256 -13.79 -14.79 9.98
C HIS A 256 -14.96 -14.69 9.00
N PHE A 257 -14.70 -14.11 7.82
CA PHE A 257 -15.62 -14.10 6.70
C PHE A 257 -15.14 -15.14 5.69
N GLU A 258 -16.09 -15.78 5.02
CA GLU A 258 -15.83 -16.80 4.02
C GLU A 258 -14.85 -16.26 2.96
N PRO A 259 -13.68 -16.88 2.75
CA PRO A 259 -12.79 -16.51 1.67
C PRO A 259 -13.48 -16.64 0.31
N PHE A 260 -13.15 -15.77 -0.66
CA PHE A 260 -13.72 -15.89 -2.00
C PHE A 260 -13.40 -17.28 -2.61
N PRO A 261 -14.42 -18.11 -2.92
CA PRO A 261 -14.21 -19.50 -3.33
C PRO A 261 -13.76 -19.65 -4.80
N GLY A 262 -13.60 -18.53 -5.51
CA GLY A 262 -13.30 -18.49 -6.93
C GLY A 262 -14.56 -18.40 -7.80
N THR A 263 -14.45 -17.77 -8.95
CA THR A 263 -15.59 -17.53 -9.86
C THR A 263 -16.25 -18.82 -10.34
N SER A 264 -15.46 -19.87 -10.60
CA SER A 264 -15.96 -21.19 -11.02
C SER A 264 -16.78 -21.92 -9.95
N PHE A 265 -16.82 -21.41 -8.72
CA PHE A 265 -17.71 -21.92 -7.70
C PHE A 265 -19.18 -21.62 -8.04
N PHE A 266 -19.49 -20.52 -8.71
CA PHE A 266 -20.87 -20.07 -8.91
C PHE A 266 -21.50 -20.67 -10.18
N GLU A 267 -21.72 -21.98 -10.14
CA GLU A 267 -22.32 -22.77 -11.23
C GLU A 267 -23.80 -23.05 -10.96
N ALA A 268 -24.65 -22.93 -11.98
CA ALA A 268 -26.09 -23.10 -11.85
C ALA A 268 -26.45 -24.45 -11.21
N GLY A 269 -27.28 -24.40 -10.16
CA GLY A 269 -27.72 -25.57 -9.41
C GLY A 269 -26.74 -26.06 -8.33
N ARG A 270 -25.57 -25.43 -8.17
CA ARG A 270 -24.66 -25.76 -7.05
C ARG A 270 -25.35 -25.45 -5.73
N ARG A 271 -25.29 -26.41 -4.80
CA ARG A 271 -25.77 -26.27 -3.41
C ARG A 271 -24.60 -26.09 -2.45
N SER A 272 -24.63 -25.09 -1.57
CA SER A 272 -23.59 -24.87 -0.55
C SER A 272 -24.05 -23.95 0.59
N PRO A 273 -23.58 -24.19 1.84
CA PRO A 273 -23.72 -23.22 2.94
C PRO A 273 -23.15 -21.83 2.62
N VAL A 274 -22.10 -21.77 1.79
CA VAL A 274 -21.50 -20.51 1.32
C VAL A 274 -22.50 -19.68 0.52
N ILE A 275 -23.34 -20.34 -0.29
CA ILE A 275 -24.40 -19.69 -1.06
C ILE A 275 -25.51 -19.20 -0.11
N ALA A 276 -25.86 -20.00 0.90
CA ALA A 276 -26.83 -19.57 1.92
C ALA A 276 -26.35 -18.34 2.72
N GLY A 277 -25.07 -18.32 3.11
CA GLY A 277 -24.45 -17.17 3.76
C GLY A 277 -24.48 -15.93 2.86
N MET A 278 -24.09 -16.08 1.59
CA MET A 278 -24.13 -15.01 0.59
C MET A 278 -25.56 -14.50 0.38
N HIS A 279 -26.54 -15.40 0.24
CA HIS A 279 -27.96 -15.06 0.09
C HIS A 279 -28.43 -14.18 1.26
N GLY A 280 -28.15 -14.60 2.50
CA GLY A 280 -28.51 -13.84 3.71
C GLY A 280 -27.89 -12.45 3.73
N ARG A 281 -26.63 -12.31 3.27
CA ARG A 281 -25.99 -10.99 3.14
C ARG A 281 -26.60 -10.12 2.05
N LEU A 282 -26.97 -10.68 0.90
CA LEU A 282 -27.62 -9.91 -0.17
C LEU A 282 -28.98 -9.37 0.28
N VAL A 283 -29.73 -10.13 1.07
CA VAL A 283 -30.97 -9.65 1.72
C VAL A 283 -30.66 -8.54 2.72
N ALA A 284 -29.68 -8.74 3.61
CA ALA A 284 -29.30 -7.74 4.61
C ALA A 284 -28.76 -6.43 4.00
N GLU A 285 -28.24 -6.49 2.77
CA GLU A 285 -27.78 -5.33 2.00
C GLU A 285 -28.87 -4.74 1.10
N ASP A 286 -30.13 -5.15 1.22
CA ASP A 286 -31.27 -4.70 0.40
C ASP A 286 -31.02 -4.89 -1.12
N CYS A 287 -30.27 -5.93 -1.48
CA CYS A 287 -29.89 -6.26 -2.84
C CYS A 287 -30.62 -7.48 -3.40
N ASP A 288 -31.56 -8.06 -2.66
CA ASP A 288 -32.27 -9.25 -3.08
C ASP A 288 -33.20 -9.03 -4.28
N ARG A 289 -33.20 -10.00 -5.20
CA ARG A 289 -34.02 -10.06 -6.42
C ARG A 289 -34.62 -11.45 -6.61
N TYR A 290 -34.96 -12.09 -5.49
CA TYR A 290 -35.56 -13.41 -5.44
C TYR A 290 -37.05 -13.34 -5.74
N THR A 291 -37.54 -14.31 -6.50
CA THR A 291 -38.96 -14.44 -6.85
C THR A 291 -39.66 -15.56 -6.06
N SER A 292 -38.89 -16.35 -5.32
CA SER A 292 -39.32 -17.43 -4.42
C SER A 292 -38.41 -17.45 -3.19
N GLY A 293 -38.95 -17.82 -2.02
CA GLY A 293 -38.16 -17.97 -0.79
C GLY A 293 -37.47 -19.33 -0.64
N ASP A 294 -37.76 -20.29 -1.51
CA ASP A 294 -37.18 -21.63 -1.48
C ASP A 294 -35.80 -21.66 -2.16
N GLY A 295 -34.88 -22.48 -1.63
CA GLY A 295 -33.58 -22.73 -2.25
C GLY A 295 -32.52 -21.66 -2.01
N ASN A 296 -32.49 -21.04 -0.82
CA ASN A 296 -31.51 -20.02 -0.44
C ASN A 296 -30.04 -20.51 -0.45
N ASP A 297 -29.82 -21.82 -0.51
CA ASP A 297 -28.51 -22.48 -0.54
C ASP A 297 -28.13 -22.99 -1.94
N VAL A 298 -28.94 -22.71 -2.96
CA VAL A 298 -28.73 -23.17 -4.35
C VAL A 298 -28.50 -21.99 -5.28
N TRP A 299 -27.34 -21.95 -5.92
CA TRP A 299 -27.00 -20.88 -6.85
C TRP A 299 -27.90 -20.92 -8.10
N GLY A 300 -28.57 -19.81 -8.39
CA GLY A 300 -29.43 -19.67 -9.54
C GLY A 300 -29.57 -18.25 -10.07
N ALA A 301 -30.53 -18.06 -10.98
CA ALA A 301 -30.77 -16.77 -11.64
C ALA A 301 -31.22 -15.67 -10.65
N GLY A 302 -31.82 -16.05 -9.53
CA GLY A 302 -32.14 -15.13 -8.43
C GLY A 302 -30.88 -14.53 -7.83
N ASP A 303 -29.92 -15.37 -7.44
CA ASP A 303 -28.65 -14.93 -6.86
C ASP A 303 -27.86 -14.07 -7.84
N MET A 304 -27.81 -14.44 -9.12
CA MET A 304 -27.12 -13.65 -10.14
C MET A 304 -27.70 -12.23 -10.25
N ARG A 305 -29.03 -12.08 -10.25
CA ARG A 305 -29.67 -10.74 -10.26
C ARG A 305 -29.45 -9.97 -8.96
N SER A 306 -29.50 -10.66 -7.82
CA SER A 306 -29.27 -10.05 -6.50
C SER A 306 -27.82 -9.56 -6.38
N TYR A 307 -26.87 -10.38 -6.83
CA TYR A 307 -25.46 -10.06 -6.79
C TYR A 307 -25.10 -8.96 -7.79
N ARG A 308 -25.80 -8.89 -8.94
CA ARG A 308 -25.71 -7.74 -9.84
C ARG A 308 -26.15 -6.46 -9.17
N ALA A 309 -27.25 -6.48 -8.42
CA ALA A 309 -27.71 -5.31 -7.66
C ALA A 309 -26.68 -4.91 -6.59
N TRP A 310 -26.03 -5.88 -5.95
CA TRP A 310 -24.91 -5.63 -5.03
C TRP A 310 -23.71 -4.98 -5.72
N GLN A 311 -23.27 -5.51 -6.86
CA GLN A 311 -22.19 -4.90 -7.65
C GLN A 311 -22.54 -3.46 -8.07
N GLN A 312 -23.79 -3.21 -8.47
CA GLN A 312 -24.27 -1.85 -8.77
C GLN A 312 -24.30 -0.94 -7.54
N LYS A 313 -24.70 -1.46 -6.37
CA LYS A 313 -24.64 -0.73 -5.08
C LYS A 313 -23.21 -0.33 -4.72
N LEU A 314 -22.22 -1.14 -5.12
CA LEU A 314 -20.79 -0.80 -5.02
C LEU A 314 -20.29 0.19 -6.08
N GLY A 315 -21.16 0.67 -6.98
CA GLY A 315 -20.79 1.59 -8.06
C GLY A 315 -20.16 0.90 -9.28
N LEU A 316 -20.26 -0.42 -9.40
CA LEU A 316 -19.81 -1.15 -10.59
C LEU A 316 -20.86 -1.06 -11.70
N GLU A 317 -20.40 -0.95 -12.95
CA GLU A 317 -21.26 -0.80 -14.13
C GLU A 317 -20.77 -1.68 -15.29
N GLY A 318 -21.64 -1.89 -16.28
CA GLY A 318 -21.33 -2.72 -17.45
C GLY A 318 -20.92 -4.14 -17.06
N ASP A 319 -19.83 -4.63 -17.66
CA ASP A 319 -19.29 -5.98 -17.41
C ASP A 319 -18.75 -6.18 -15.98
N ALA A 320 -18.47 -5.10 -15.25
CA ALA A 320 -18.08 -5.20 -13.84
C ALA A 320 -19.28 -5.44 -12.89
N ALA A 321 -20.51 -5.33 -13.41
CA ALA A 321 -21.75 -5.65 -12.72
C ALA A 321 -22.56 -6.70 -13.52
N ASP A 322 -21.93 -7.85 -13.76
CA ASP A 322 -22.45 -8.98 -14.52
C ASP A 322 -23.32 -9.94 -13.71
N GLY A 323 -23.32 -9.81 -12.38
CA GLY A 323 -24.01 -10.68 -11.44
C GLY A 323 -23.22 -11.92 -11.02
N VAL A 324 -21.99 -12.10 -11.50
CA VAL A 324 -21.14 -13.22 -11.09
C VAL A 324 -20.19 -12.75 -9.97
N PRO A 325 -20.11 -13.46 -8.84
CA PRO A 325 -19.22 -13.05 -7.77
C PRO A 325 -17.76 -13.00 -8.20
N GLY A 326 -17.15 -11.83 -7.95
CA GLY A 326 -15.71 -11.60 -8.01
C GLY A 326 -15.16 -11.24 -6.63
N ARG A 327 -13.85 -11.43 -6.43
CA ARG A 327 -13.20 -11.20 -5.12
C ARG A 327 -13.51 -9.83 -4.52
N PHE A 328 -13.42 -8.77 -5.32
CA PHE A 328 -13.66 -7.39 -4.87
C PHE A 328 -15.04 -7.19 -4.22
N SER A 329 -16.10 -7.69 -4.88
CA SER A 329 -17.48 -7.58 -4.40
C SER A 329 -17.77 -8.60 -3.30
N TRP A 330 -17.09 -9.76 -3.31
CA TRP A 330 -17.23 -10.80 -2.30
C TRP A 330 -16.72 -10.36 -0.93
N ASP A 331 -15.49 -9.83 -0.88
CA ASP A 331 -14.85 -9.37 0.35
C ASP A 331 -15.67 -8.25 1.03
N ARG A 332 -16.36 -7.42 0.23
CA ARG A 332 -17.26 -6.37 0.72
C ARG A 332 -18.61 -6.88 1.21
N LEU A 333 -19.10 -7.98 0.65
CA LEU A 333 -20.38 -8.57 1.04
C LEU A 333 -20.30 -9.19 2.45
N LYS A 334 -19.08 -9.52 2.92
CA LYS A 334 -18.81 -10.03 4.29
C LYS A 334 -19.66 -11.26 4.61
N VAL A 335 -19.58 -12.25 3.72
CA VAL A 335 -20.25 -13.55 3.89
C VAL A 335 -19.69 -14.23 5.14
N PRO A 336 -20.53 -14.68 6.10
CA PRO A 336 -20.05 -15.40 7.27
C PRO A 336 -19.27 -16.67 6.86
N ASP A 337 -18.20 -16.97 7.58
CA ASP A 337 -17.45 -18.24 7.47
C ASP A 337 -18.34 -19.41 7.91
N VAL A 338 -18.41 -20.48 7.11
CA VAL A 338 -19.39 -21.59 7.25
C VAL A 338 -18.78 -22.98 7.12
#